data_AF-A0A9W7HP16-F1
#
_entry.id   AF-A0A9W7HP16-F1
#
_cell.length_a   1.000
_cell.length_b   1.000
_cell.length_c   1.000
_cell.angle_alpha   90.00
_cell.angle_beta   90.00
_cell.angle_gamma   90.00
#
_symmetry.space_group_name_H-M   'P 1'
#
loop_
_entity.id
_entity.type
_entity.pdbx_description
1 polymer ?
#
loop_
_entity_poly.entity_id
_entity_poly.type
_entity_poly.pdbx_seq_one_letter_code
_entity_poly.pdbx_strand_id
1 'polypeptide(L)'
;MWKREMEWLVCVSDHIVEFIPSWQNFPDGSKLEVMTCRPRSDIFINLAALRKLDNMLLDIVDSFTNTEFWYVDQGIVAPEADGSSSFRQTLQRQEEKWWLPVPRVPAGGLSDDSRKQLNHTRECTSQILKAAMAINSITLSEMEVPDSYLDTLPNKQTSCFFLFVWFKKALQDLFLF
;
A
#
# COMPACT_ATOMS: atom_id res chain seq x y z
N MET A 1 5.34 10.23 -14.60
CA MET A 1 6.47 10.49 -13.67
C MET A 1 6.63 9.32 -12.71
N TRP A 2 5.60 9.01 -11.91
CA TRP A 2 5.53 7.85 -11.00
C TRP A 2 6.07 6.52 -11.55
N LYS A 3 5.48 5.98 -12.64
CA LYS A 3 5.88 4.68 -13.22
C LYS A 3 7.39 4.56 -13.47
N ARG A 4 8.01 5.62 -13.99
CA ARG A 4 9.46 5.67 -14.28
C ARG A 4 10.30 5.69 -13.01
N GLU A 5 9.91 6.51 -12.03
CA GLU A 5 10.65 6.62 -10.76
C GLU A 5 10.56 5.33 -9.95
N MET A 6 9.39 4.71 -9.92
CA MET A 6 9.22 3.40 -9.28
C MET A 6 10.01 2.30 -9.98
N GLU A 7 10.09 2.33 -11.32
CA GLU A 7 10.95 1.40 -12.06
C GLU A 7 12.42 1.54 -11.67
N TRP A 8 12.92 2.77 -11.47
CA TRP A 8 14.29 3.00 -11.02
C TRP A 8 14.55 2.54 -9.59
N LEU A 9 13.61 2.75 -8.67
CA LEU A 9 13.76 2.30 -7.28
C LEU A 9 13.76 0.77 -7.18
N VAL A 10 12.98 0.12 -8.05
CA VAL A 10 12.78 -1.32 -8.00
C VAL A 10 13.82 -2.09 -8.81
N CYS A 11 14.52 -1.48 -9.79
CA CYS A 11 15.41 -2.21 -10.71
C CYS A 11 16.50 -3.05 -10.03
N VAL A 12 16.91 -2.70 -8.80
CA VAL A 12 17.84 -3.49 -8.00
C VAL A 12 17.34 -4.93 -7.77
N SER A 13 16.01 -5.14 -7.72
CA SER A 13 15.40 -6.46 -7.53
C SER A 13 15.75 -7.45 -8.64
N ASP A 14 15.97 -6.96 -9.86
CA ASP A 14 16.27 -7.80 -11.03
C ASP A 14 17.66 -8.45 -10.92
N HIS A 15 18.49 -7.92 -10.02
CA HIS A 15 19.83 -8.42 -9.75
C HIS A 15 19.94 -9.22 -8.45
N ILE A 16 18.83 -9.38 -7.70
CA ILE A 16 18.80 -10.22 -6.49
C ILE A 16 18.44 -11.66 -6.89
N VAL A 17 19.42 -12.55 -6.85
CA VAL A 17 19.33 -13.92 -7.35
C VAL A 17 19.72 -14.97 -6.32
N GLU A 18 19.12 -16.15 -6.47
CA GLU A 18 19.53 -17.40 -5.83
C GLU A 18 20.40 -18.20 -6.83
N PHE A 19 21.49 -18.77 -6.32
CA PHE A 19 22.32 -19.71 -7.09
C PHE A 19 21.80 -21.12 -6.91
N ILE A 20 21.40 -21.75 -8.01
CA ILE A 20 20.87 -23.11 -8.02
C ILE A 20 21.68 -24.02 -8.96
N PRO A 21 21.93 -25.28 -8.57
CA PRO A 21 22.55 -26.26 -9.46
C PRO A 21 21.58 -26.60 -10.60
N SER A 22 22.10 -26.76 -11.81
CA SER A 22 21.36 -27.21 -12.98
C SER A 22 22.24 -28.03 -13.91
N TRP A 23 21.63 -28.73 -14.87
CA TRP A 23 22.34 -29.58 -15.82
C TRP A 23 22.37 -28.93 -17.20
N GLN A 24 23.57 -28.75 -17.74
CA GLN A 24 23.78 -28.30 -19.11
C GLN A 24 24.14 -29.49 -20.00
N ASN A 25 23.42 -29.65 -21.11
CA ASN A 25 23.71 -30.66 -22.11
C ASN A 25 24.57 -30.05 -23.22
N PHE A 26 25.66 -30.72 -23.58
CA PHE A 26 26.53 -30.31 -24.67
C PHE A 26 26.15 -31.01 -25.99
N PRO A 27 26.55 -30.45 -27.15
CA PRO A 27 26.27 -31.04 -28.46
C PRO A 27 26.85 -32.46 -28.65
N ASP A 28 27.88 -32.81 -27.88
CA ASP A 28 28.52 -34.13 -27.86
C ASP A 28 27.74 -35.17 -27.01
N GLY A 29 26.61 -34.79 -26.42
CA GLY A 29 25.79 -35.64 -25.55
C GLY A 29 26.25 -35.72 -24.10
N SER A 30 27.36 -35.05 -23.74
CA SER A 30 27.82 -34.97 -22.35
C SER A 30 26.93 -34.03 -21.52
N LYS A 31 26.85 -34.31 -20.21
CA LYS A 31 26.11 -33.49 -19.24
C LYS A 31 27.07 -32.96 -18.19
N LEU A 32 26.97 -31.67 -17.90
CA LEU A 32 27.74 -31.03 -16.84
C LEU A 32 26.78 -30.38 -15.86
N GLU A 33 27.04 -30.59 -14.57
CA GLU A 33 26.37 -29.83 -13.52
C GLU A 33 27.01 -28.44 -13.46
N VAL A 34 26.17 -27.41 -13.60
CA VAL A 34 26.56 -26.01 -13.61
C VAL A 34 25.74 -25.24 -12.58
N MET A 35 26.31 -24.17 -12.04
CA MET A 35 25.54 -23.23 -11.21
C MET A 35 24.86 -22.20 -12.11
N THR A 36 23.58 -21.95 -11.84
CA THR A 36 22.78 -20.97 -12.58
C THR A 36 22.10 -20.01 -11.62
N CYS A 37 21.83 -18.79 -12.09
CA CYS A 37 21.13 -17.77 -11.32
C CYS A 37 19.64 -17.81 -11.63
N ARG A 38 18.80 -17.72 -10.59
CA ARG A 38 17.36 -17.45 -10.72
C ARG A 38 16.99 -16.27 -9.84
N PRO A 39 16.07 -15.37 -10.24
CA PRO A 39 15.55 -14.35 -9.33
C PRO A 39 15.05 -14.97 -8.02
N ARG A 40 15.35 -14.29 -6.91
CA ARG A 40 14.91 -14.73 -5.58
C ARG A 40 13.37 -14.83 -5.55
N SER A 41 12.88 -15.96 -5.07
CA SER A 41 11.50 -16.38 -5.33
C SER A 41 10.43 -15.47 -4.73
N ASP A 42 10.63 -15.06 -3.49
CA ASP A 42 9.79 -14.12 -2.74
C ASP A 42 9.71 -12.76 -3.46
N ILE A 43 10.85 -12.22 -3.88
CA ILE A 43 10.93 -10.93 -4.59
C ILE A 43 10.21 -11.03 -5.92
N PHE A 44 10.49 -12.08 -6.70
CA PHE A 44 9.88 -12.25 -8.02
C PHE A 44 8.35 -12.32 -7.97
N ILE A 45 7.79 -13.07 -7.01
CA ILE A 45 6.35 -13.23 -6.85
C ILE A 45 5.70 -11.96 -6.27
N ASN A 46 6.23 -11.47 -5.14
CA ASN A 46 5.62 -10.35 -4.42
C ASN A 46 5.72 -9.06 -5.22
N LEU A 47 6.84 -8.82 -5.91
CA LEU A 47 7.01 -7.61 -6.70
C LEU A 47 6.08 -7.57 -7.91
N ALA A 48 5.88 -8.70 -8.59
CA ALA A 48 4.92 -8.79 -9.68
C ALA A 48 3.48 -8.52 -9.18
N ALA A 49 3.12 -9.05 -8.01
CA ALA A 49 1.83 -8.78 -7.38
C ALA A 49 1.67 -7.29 -7.00
N LEU A 50 2.68 -6.67 -6.39
CA LEU A 50 2.67 -5.24 -6.04
C LEU A 50 2.54 -4.34 -7.28
N ARG A 51 3.25 -4.63 -8.37
CA ARG A 51 3.09 -3.91 -9.65
C ARG A 51 1.67 -4.02 -10.20
N LYS A 52 1.01 -5.17 -10.02
CA LYS A 52 -0.39 -5.33 -10.42
C LYS A 52 -1.32 -4.48 -9.55
N LEU A 53 -1.09 -4.44 -8.23
CA LEU A 53 -1.85 -3.61 -7.29
C LEU A 53 -1.68 -2.11 -7.59
N ASP A 54 -0.46 -1.66 -7.90
CA ASP A 54 -0.15 -0.27 -8.29
C ASP A 54 -0.92 0.14 -9.56
N ASN A 55 -0.88 -0.68 -10.62
CA ASN A 55 -1.62 -0.37 -11.84
C ASN A 55 -3.14 -0.32 -11.59
N MET A 56 -3.70 -1.21 -10.76
CA MET A 56 -5.12 -1.14 -10.41
C MET A 56 -5.48 0.15 -9.66
N LEU A 57 -4.60 0.67 -8.80
CA LEU A 57 -4.81 1.97 -8.14
C LEU A 57 -4.74 3.13 -9.12
N LEU A 58 -3.77 3.12 -10.04
CA LEU A 58 -3.67 4.14 -11.07
C LEU A 58 -4.92 4.15 -11.96
N ASP A 59 -5.40 2.98 -12.39
CA ASP A 59 -6.62 2.85 -13.18
C ASP A 59 -7.85 3.38 -12.42
N ILE A 60 -7.94 3.14 -11.10
CA ILE A 60 -8.99 3.69 -10.25
C ILE A 60 -8.92 5.22 -10.22
N VAL A 61 -7.72 5.79 -10.01
CA VAL A 61 -7.54 7.25 -9.97
C VAL A 61 -7.89 7.86 -11.33
N ASP A 62 -7.42 7.27 -12.42
CA ASP A 62 -7.69 7.70 -13.79
C ASP A 62 -9.18 7.58 -14.16
N SER A 63 -9.93 6.68 -13.50
CA SER A 63 -11.37 6.54 -13.71
C SER A 63 -12.19 7.73 -13.20
N PHE A 64 -11.64 8.55 -12.29
CA PHE A 64 -12.30 9.73 -11.75
C PHE A 64 -12.22 10.92 -12.71
N THR A 65 -12.95 10.82 -13.82
CA THR A 65 -13.18 11.92 -14.76
C THR A 65 -14.63 12.37 -14.71
N ASN A 66 -14.89 13.67 -14.90
CA ASN A 66 -16.25 14.24 -14.93
C ASN A 66 -17.11 13.87 -13.70
N THR A 67 -16.58 14.06 -12.50
CA THR A 67 -17.25 13.69 -11.25
C THR A 67 -18.35 14.68 -10.86
N GLU A 68 -19.44 14.18 -10.26
CA GLU A 68 -20.51 15.01 -9.69
C GLU A 68 -20.09 15.73 -8.39
N PHE A 69 -18.98 15.30 -7.78
CA PHE A 69 -18.39 15.91 -6.60
C PHE A 69 -17.16 16.74 -6.97
N TRP A 70 -16.86 17.75 -6.15
CA TRP A 70 -15.69 18.63 -6.31
C TRP A 70 -15.05 18.96 -4.96
N TYR A 71 -13.90 19.61 -4.99
CA TYR A 71 -13.13 19.99 -3.80
C TYR A 71 -13.03 21.51 -3.68
N VAL A 72 -13.09 22.03 -2.45
CA VAL A 72 -12.96 23.46 -2.13
C VAL A 72 -11.90 23.66 -1.05
N ASP A 73 -10.98 24.60 -1.25
CA ASP A 73 -9.94 24.88 -0.26
C ASP A 73 -10.50 25.48 1.03
N GLN A 74 -9.96 25.06 2.17
CA GLN A 74 -10.42 25.50 3.50
C GLN A 74 -10.22 27.02 3.72
N GLY A 75 -9.28 27.66 3.03
CA GLY A 75 -8.97 29.09 3.18
C GLY A 75 -9.86 30.06 2.37
N ILE A 76 -10.72 29.55 1.48
CA ILE A 76 -11.52 30.38 0.53
C ILE A 76 -13.01 30.42 0.93
N VAL A 77 -13.39 29.84 2.08
CA VAL A 77 -14.78 29.86 2.54
C VAL A 77 -15.12 31.26 3.08
N ALA A 78 -15.67 32.12 2.21
CA ALA A 78 -16.45 33.27 2.65
C ALA A 78 -17.68 32.75 3.44
N PRO A 79 -17.99 33.32 4.62
CA PRO A 79 -19.12 32.89 5.40
C PRO A 79 -20.38 33.56 4.86
N GLU A 80 -21.06 33.01 3.86
CA GLU A 80 -22.39 33.53 3.52
C GLU A 80 -23.40 32.45 3.15
N ALA A 81 -24.60 32.66 3.72
CA ALA A 81 -25.95 32.26 3.32
C ALA A 81 -26.03 30.99 2.46
N ASP A 82 -26.32 29.81 3.02
CA ASP A 82 -27.70 29.41 3.28
C ASP A 82 -27.74 28.27 4.29
N GLY A 83 -28.71 28.34 5.21
CA GLY A 83 -28.89 27.48 6.38
C GLY A 83 -29.27 26.02 6.10
N SER A 84 -28.54 25.30 5.26
CA SER A 84 -28.64 23.84 5.13
C SER A 84 -27.57 23.17 6.00
N SER A 85 -27.84 23.10 7.29
CA SER A 85 -26.98 22.50 8.30
C SER A 85 -27.06 20.96 8.29
N SER A 86 -26.58 20.31 7.23
CA SER A 86 -26.19 18.88 7.29
C SER A 86 -24.68 18.69 7.46
N PHE A 87 -23.89 19.75 7.29
CA PHE A 87 -22.42 19.69 7.27
C PHE A 87 -21.74 19.78 8.65
N ARG A 88 -22.51 19.94 9.74
CA ARG A 88 -21.92 20.06 11.10
C ARG A 88 -21.28 18.76 11.59
N GLN A 89 -21.60 17.62 10.99
CA GLN A 89 -21.00 16.32 11.35
C GLN A 89 -19.65 16.07 10.63
N THR A 90 -19.34 16.84 9.58
CA THR A 90 -18.07 16.72 8.83
C THR A 90 -16.91 17.48 9.49
N LEU A 91 -17.20 18.44 10.37
CA LEU A 91 -16.18 19.28 11.02
C LEU A 91 -15.24 18.49 11.94
N GLN A 92 -15.76 17.52 12.70
CA GLN A 92 -14.94 16.72 13.63
C GLN A 92 -13.91 15.84 12.92
N ARG A 93 -14.23 15.33 11.73
CA ARG A 93 -13.29 14.51 10.92
C ARG A 93 -12.27 15.36 10.16
N GLN A 94 -12.53 16.66 10.01
CA GLN A 94 -11.66 17.57 9.27
C GLN A 94 -10.66 18.34 10.14
N GLU A 95 -10.88 18.46 11.45
CA GLU A 95 -9.88 19.06 12.36
C GLU A 95 -8.53 18.33 12.31
N GLU A 96 -8.54 17.00 12.23
CA GLU A 96 -7.32 16.18 12.16
C GLU A 96 -6.57 16.31 10.82
N LYS A 97 -7.24 16.80 9.76
CA LYS A 97 -6.71 16.88 8.40
C LYS A 97 -6.99 18.24 7.77
N TRP A 98 -6.69 19.30 8.52
CA TRP A 98 -6.91 20.70 8.14
C TRP A 98 -6.21 21.12 6.83
N TRP A 99 -5.21 20.37 6.38
CA TRP A 99 -4.52 20.61 5.10
C TRP A 99 -5.25 20.01 3.88
N LEU A 100 -6.31 19.21 4.06
CA LEU A 100 -7.05 18.63 2.94
C LEU A 100 -8.20 19.54 2.47
N PRO A 101 -8.44 19.65 1.16
CA PRO A 101 -9.58 20.39 0.65
C PRO A 101 -10.89 19.69 1.03
N VAL A 102 -11.96 20.47 1.12
CA VAL A 102 -13.29 20.02 1.55
C VAL A 102 -14.07 19.45 0.37
N PRO A 103 -14.50 18.17 0.41
CA PRO A 103 -15.34 17.61 -0.63
C PRO A 103 -16.75 18.20 -0.58
N ARG A 104 -17.32 18.49 -1.75
CA ARG A 104 -18.66 19.04 -1.96
C ARG A 104 -19.42 18.20 -2.99
N VAL A 105 -20.73 18.22 -2.87
CA VAL A 105 -21.69 17.52 -3.74
C VAL A 105 -22.86 18.46 -4.06
N PRO A 106 -23.66 18.18 -5.11
CA PRO A 106 -24.84 18.97 -5.43
C PRO A 106 -25.85 18.96 -4.28
N ALA A 107 -26.70 19.98 -4.19
CA ALA A 107 -27.71 20.08 -3.12
C ALA A 107 -28.69 18.89 -3.07
N GLY A 108 -28.95 18.27 -4.23
CA GLY A 108 -29.76 17.04 -4.34
C GLY A 108 -29.00 15.75 -4.03
N GLY A 109 -27.72 15.83 -3.65
CA GLY A 109 -26.83 14.69 -3.47
C GLY A 109 -26.28 14.16 -4.80
N LEU A 110 -25.57 13.03 -4.70
CA LEU A 110 -25.04 12.29 -5.85
C LEU A 110 -26.14 11.41 -6.46
N SER A 111 -26.07 11.20 -7.78
CA SER A 111 -26.91 10.22 -8.46
C SER A 111 -26.69 8.81 -7.92
N ASP A 112 -27.70 7.94 -8.07
CA ASP A 112 -27.62 6.56 -7.62
C ASP A 112 -26.49 5.79 -8.31
N ASP A 113 -26.22 6.07 -9.58
CA ASP A 113 -25.15 5.44 -10.33
C ASP A 113 -23.77 5.89 -9.85
N SER A 114 -23.57 7.21 -9.64
CA SER A 114 -22.34 7.75 -9.03
C SER A 114 -22.09 7.17 -7.63
N ARG A 115 -23.14 7.01 -6.82
CA ARG A 115 -23.03 6.39 -5.49
C ARG A 115 -22.64 4.92 -5.56
N LYS A 116 -23.24 4.15 -6.47
CA LYS A 116 -22.90 2.73 -6.68
C LYS A 116 -21.46 2.59 -7.13
N GLN A 117 -21.03 3.38 -8.10
CA GLN A 117 -19.65 3.39 -8.60
C GLN A 117 -18.66 3.72 -7.48
N LEU A 118 -18.92 4.78 -6.69
CA LEU A 118 -18.06 5.13 -5.56
C LEU A 118 -17.95 4.02 -4.51
N ASN A 119 -19.06 3.35 -4.19
CA ASN A 119 -19.04 2.22 -3.26
C ASN A 119 -18.25 1.03 -3.80
N HIS A 120 -18.42 0.70 -5.08
CA HIS A 120 -17.64 -0.34 -5.75
C HIS A 120 -16.15 0.00 -5.73
N THR A 121 -15.78 1.24 -6.09
CA THR A 121 -14.39 1.70 -6.05
C THR A 121 -13.82 1.59 -4.64
N ARG A 122 -14.55 2.04 -3.61
CA ARG A 122 -14.14 1.91 -2.20
C ARG A 122 -13.86 0.45 -1.83
N GLU A 123 -14.74 -0.47 -2.22
CA GLU A 123 -14.58 -1.90 -1.93
C GLU A 123 -13.37 -2.49 -2.67
N CYS A 124 -13.18 -2.13 -3.93
CA CYS A 124 -12.02 -2.50 -4.73
C CYS A 124 -10.71 -2.01 -4.07
N THR A 125 -10.63 -0.73 -3.72
CA THR A 125 -9.45 -0.15 -3.04
C THR A 125 -9.21 -0.80 -1.68
N SER A 126 -10.25 -1.17 -0.93
CA SER A 126 -10.10 -1.91 0.33
C SER A 126 -9.48 -3.29 0.12
N GLN A 127 -9.83 -3.99 -0.97
CA GLN A 127 -9.21 -5.28 -1.29
C GLN A 127 -7.76 -5.13 -1.73
N ILE A 128 -7.45 -4.08 -2.50
CA ILE A 128 -6.06 -3.74 -2.87
C ILE A 128 -5.23 -3.49 -1.61
N LEU A 129 -5.75 -2.68 -0.67
CA LEU A 129 -5.09 -2.42 0.60
C LEU A 129 -4.83 -3.71 1.39
N LYS A 130 -5.84 -4.59 1.51
CA LYS A 130 -5.67 -5.89 2.20
C LYS A 130 -4.60 -6.75 1.56
N ALA A 131 -4.54 -6.81 0.23
CA ALA A 131 -3.53 -7.58 -0.49
C ALA A 131 -2.12 -7.00 -0.26
N ALA A 132 -1.96 -5.68 -0.35
CA ALA A 132 -0.69 -5.00 -0.07
C ALA A 132 -0.24 -5.21 1.39
N MET A 133 -1.16 -5.09 2.35
CA MET A 133 -0.89 -5.33 3.76
C MET A 133 -0.50 -6.79 4.04
N ALA A 134 -1.12 -7.75 3.36
CA ALA A 134 -0.76 -9.16 3.49
C ALA A 134 0.69 -9.42 3.02
N ILE A 135 1.08 -8.85 1.87
CA ILE A 135 2.47 -8.93 1.38
C ILE A 135 3.42 -8.28 2.39
N ASN A 136 3.13 -7.06 2.85
CA ASN A 136 3.95 -6.35 3.84
C ASN A 136 4.12 -7.18 5.13
N SER A 137 3.03 -7.79 5.62
CA SER A 137 3.07 -8.62 6.82
C SER A 137 3.92 -9.88 6.63
N ILE A 138 3.87 -10.52 5.47
CA ILE A 138 4.68 -11.71 5.17
C ILE A 138 6.16 -11.31 5.11
N THR A 139 6.50 -10.26 4.36
CA THR A 139 7.88 -9.77 4.24
C THR A 139 8.47 -9.40 5.60
N LEU A 140 7.74 -8.65 6.44
CA LEU A 140 8.18 -8.30 7.79
C LEU A 140 8.38 -9.51 8.70
N SER A 141 7.64 -10.60 8.48
CA SER A 141 7.78 -11.82 9.28
C SER A 141 8.98 -12.68 8.90
N GLU A 142 9.49 -12.52 7.67
CA GLU A 142 10.67 -13.21 7.15
C GLU A 142 11.97 -12.43 7.40
N MET A 143 11.87 -11.16 7.82
CA MET A 143 13.03 -10.34 8.18
C MET A 143 13.64 -10.80 9.51
N GLU A 144 14.97 -10.84 9.55
CA GLU A 144 15.72 -11.10 10.77
C GLU A 144 15.49 -9.99 11.80
N VAL A 145 15.35 -10.37 13.06
CA VAL A 145 15.21 -9.41 14.16
C VAL A 145 16.59 -8.79 14.44
N PRO A 146 16.74 -7.46 14.37
CA PRO A 146 18.04 -6.83 14.63
C PRO A 146 18.56 -7.11 16.04
N ASP A 147 19.86 -7.35 16.19
CA ASP A 147 20.50 -7.56 17.49
C ASP A 147 20.26 -6.39 18.46
N SER A 148 20.25 -5.16 17.94
CA SER A 148 19.95 -3.96 18.73
C SER A 148 18.57 -4.00 19.39
N TYR A 149 17.58 -4.66 18.76
CA TYR A 149 16.28 -4.89 19.38
C TYR A 149 16.38 -5.97 20.46
N LEU A 150 17.09 -7.06 20.19
CA LEU A 150 17.31 -8.14 21.16
C LEU A 150 18.02 -7.64 22.43
N ASP A 151 19.00 -6.75 22.29
CA ASP A 151 19.75 -6.15 23.40
C ASP A 151 18.87 -5.27 24.30
N THR A 152 17.80 -4.72 23.76
CA THR A 152 16.81 -3.93 24.54
C THR A 152 15.76 -4.79 25.22
N LEU A 153 15.73 -6.11 24.97
CA LEU A 153 14.72 -6.97 25.55
C LEU A 153 14.89 -7.05 27.07
N PRO A 154 13.80 -6.83 27.82
CA PRO A 154 13.84 -6.94 29.27
C PRO A 154 14.15 -8.39 29.69
N ASN A 155 15.03 -8.55 30.67
CA ASN A 155 15.53 -9.85 31.19
C ASN A 155 14.45 -10.84 31.73
N LYS A 156 13.16 -10.48 31.71
CA LYS A 156 12.04 -11.34 32.16
C LYS A 156 11.06 -11.61 31.01
N GLN A 157 10.75 -12.88 30.78
CA GLN A 157 9.84 -13.36 29.72
C GLN A 157 8.46 -12.69 29.69
N THR A 158 7.89 -12.31 30.84
CA THR A 158 6.62 -11.57 30.92
C THR A 158 6.70 -10.18 30.30
N SER A 159 7.87 -9.55 30.33
CA SER A 159 8.07 -8.20 29.80
C SER A 159 8.37 -8.24 28.29
N CYS A 160 8.93 -9.34 27.77
CA CYS A 160 9.08 -9.58 26.31
C CYS A 160 7.75 -9.80 25.59
N PHE A 161 6.77 -10.46 26.23
CA PHE A 161 5.48 -10.76 25.59
C PHE A 161 4.73 -9.48 25.21
N PHE A 162 4.73 -8.48 26.11
CA PHE A 162 4.16 -7.17 25.82
C PHE A 162 4.98 -6.42 24.77
N LEU A 163 6.32 -6.47 24.81
CA LEU A 163 7.17 -5.78 23.86
C LEU A 163 6.99 -6.28 22.41
N PHE A 164 6.92 -7.59 22.21
CA PHE A 164 6.78 -8.19 20.88
C PHE A 164 5.40 -7.91 20.26
N VAL A 165 4.33 -7.96 21.07
CA VAL A 165 2.98 -7.57 20.65
C VAL A 165 2.95 -6.08 20.30
N TRP A 166 3.59 -5.24 21.11
CA TRP A 166 3.67 -3.80 20.86
C TRP A 166 4.47 -3.46 19.61
N PHE A 167 5.59 -4.15 19.36
CA PHE A 167 6.44 -3.93 18.20
C PHE A 167 5.75 -4.37 16.89
N LYS A 168 5.08 -5.53 16.89
CA LYS A 168 4.26 -5.93 15.72
C LYS A 168 3.10 -4.98 15.48
N LYS A 169 2.43 -4.52 16.54
CA LYS A 169 1.35 -3.53 16.45
C LYS A 169 1.89 -2.19 15.92
N ALA A 170 3.01 -1.72 16.44
CA ALA A 170 3.63 -0.46 16.07
C ALA A 170 4.15 -0.46 14.63
N LEU A 171 4.78 -1.54 14.16
CA LEU A 171 5.17 -1.67 12.75
C LEU A 171 3.94 -1.67 11.83
N GLN A 172 2.88 -2.38 12.20
CA GLN A 172 1.65 -2.40 11.41
C GLN A 172 0.98 -1.02 11.37
N ASP A 173 1.04 -0.26 12.46
CA ASP A 173 0.47 1.09 12.57
C ASP A 173 1.39 2.17 11.92
N LEU A 174 2.72 1.97 11.87
CA LEU A 174 3.68 2.86 11.18
C LEU A 174 3.57 2.79 9.65
N PHE A 175 3.17 1.64 9.10
CA PHE A 175 2.93 1.46 7.67
C PHE A 175 1.46 1.77 7.26
N LEU A 176 0.65 2.33 8.17
CA LEU A 176 -0.75 2.72 7.95
C LEU A 176 -0.98 4.23 7.76
N PHE A 177 0.08 5.02 7.54
CA PHE A 177 -0.01 6.45 7.19
C PHE A 177 0.17 6.71 5.70
#